data_AF-A0AAV2QRP8-F1
#
_entry.id   AF-A0AAV2QRP8-F1
#
_cell.length_a   1.000
_cell.length_b   1.000
_cell.length_c   1.000
_cell.angle_alpha   90.00
_cell.angle_beta   90.00
_cell.angle_gamma   90.00
#
_symmetry.space_group_name_H-M   'P 1'
#
loop_
_entity.id
_entity.type
_entity.pdbx_description
1 polymer ?
#
loop_
_entity_poly.entity_id
_entity_poly.type
_entity_poly.pdbx_seq_one_letter_code
_entity_poly.pdbx_strand_id
1 'polypeptide(L)'
;KDVASVNSAERERTKRVVYAVLYGVGKDKIADVLQIDPQEAREIIHSFMKTFPTIPAFTRQVIETCQRQGFLTTIFNRRRLFPRINTEDIGVRSHTERKAVNFIIQ
;
A
#
# COMPACT_ATOMS: atom_id res chain seq x y z
N LYS A 1 -23.53 -1.38 -9.41
CA LYS A 1 -24.47 -0.42 -8.77
C LYS A 1 -24.43 0.87 -9.57
N ASP A 2 -25.58 1.51 -9.76
CA ASP A 2 -25.62 2.84 -10.36
C ASP A 2 -24.93 3.85 -9.43
N VAL A 3 -24.19 4.82 -9.98
CA VAL A 3 -23.40 5.78 -9.20
C VAL A 3 -24.29 6.61 -8.26
N ALA A 4 -25.54 6.87 -8.64
CA ALA A 4 -26.50 7.63 -7.84
C ALA A 4 -26.98 6.86 -6.60
N SER A 5 -26.89 5.53 -6.61
CA SER A 5 -27.31 4.67 -5.49
C SER A 5 -26.23 4.46 -4.42
N VAL A 6 -25.03 4.99 -4.62
CA VAL A 6 -23.89 4.81 -3.69
C VAL A 6 -23.98 5.81 -2.55
N ASN A 7 -24.06 5.33 -1.31
CA ASN A 7 -24.13 6.18 -0.13
C ASN A 7 -22.73 6.61 0.36
N SER A 8 -22.67 7.64 1.22
CA SER A 8 -21.39 8.17 1.73
C SER A 8 -20.60 7.14 2.56
N ALA A 9 -21.27 6.28 3.31
CA ALA A 9 -20.62 5.25 4.12
C ALA A 9 -19.93 4.19 3.25
N GLU A 10 -20.55 3.80 2.14
CA GLU A 10 -19.95 2.90 1.14
C GLU A 10 -18.70 3.54 0.51
N ARG A 11 -18.76 4.82 0.14
CA ARG A 11 -17.58 5.54 -0.41
C ARG A 11 -16.44 5.59 0.60
N GLU A 12 -16.74 5.88 1.86
CA GLU A 12 -15.72 5.94 2.89
C GLU A 12 -15.08 4.56 3.16
N ARG A 13 -15.91 3.51 3.18
CA ARG A 13 -15.44 2.13 3.30
C ARG A 13 -14.52 1.77 2.14
N THR A 14 -14.91 2.06 0.90
CA THR A 14 -14.07 1.84 -0.29
C THR A 14 -12.77 2.63 -0.23
N LYS A 15 -12.80 3.91 0.18
CA LYS A 15 -11.60 4.74 0.33
C LYS A 15 -10.59 4.12 1.31
N ARG A 16 -11.06 3.60 2.45
CA ARG A 16 -10.21 2.91 3.43
C ARG A 16 -9.58 1.64 2.86
N VAL A 17 -10.33 0.86 2.08
CA VAL A 17 -9.79 -0.32 1.37
C VAL A 17 -8.71 0.09 0.39
N VAL A 18 -8.97 1.09 -0.45
CA VAL A 18 -8.01 1.56 -1.46
C VAL A 18 -6.68 1.94 -0.79
N TYR A 19 -6.71 2.70 0.30
CA TYR A 19 -5.49 3.04 1.04
C TYR A 19 -4.84 1.82 1.70
N ALA A 20 -5.62 0.93 2.29
CA ALA A 20 -5.09 -0.27 2.93
C ALA A 20 -4.35 -1.16 1.91
N VAL A 21 -4.93 -1.34 0.72
CA VAL A 21 -4.35 -2.14 -0.36
C VAL A 21 -3.11 -1.46 -0.94
N LEU A 22 -3.16 -0.15 -1.20
CA LEU A 22 -2.02 0.63 -1.71
C LEU A 22 -0.80 0.59 -0.78
N TYR A 23 -1.01 0.63 0.53
CA TYR A 23 0.07 0.69 1.51
C TYR A 23 0.46 -0.68 2.10
N GLY A 24 0.02 -1.77 1.47
CA GLY A 24 0.41 -3.13 1.87
C GLY A 24 -0.05 -3.49 3.28
N VAL A 25 -1.22 -3.00 3.69
CA VAL A 25 -1.88 -3.42 4.92
C VAL A 25 -2.32 -4.88 4.75
N GLY A 26 -1.99 -5.72 5.73
CA GLY A 26 -2.29 -7.15 5.68
C GLY A 26 -3.80 -7.44 5.61
N LYS A 27 -4.16 -8.60 5.06
CA LYS A 27 -5.55 -9.07 4.90
C LYS A 27 -6.36 -8.96 6.19
N ASP A 28 -5.76 -9.20 7.34
CA ASP A 28 -6.46 -9.23 8.63
C ASP A 28 -6.94 -7.83 9.02
N LYS A 29 -6.10 -6.81 8.82
CA LYS A 29 -6.50 -5.42 9.05
C LYS A 29 -7.56 -4.92 8.06
N ILE A 30 -7.53 -5.42 6.83
CA ILE A 30 -8.57 -5.10 5.84
C ILE A 30 -9.89 -5.77 6.24
N ALA A 31 -9.83 -7.03 6.69
CA ALA A 31 -10.97 -7.75 7.24
C ALA A 31 -11.59 -7.02 8.44
N ASP A 32 -10.76 -6.52 9.37
CA ASP A 32 -11.22 -5.74 10.53
C ASP A 32 -11.91 -4.42 10.12
N VAL A 33 -11.31 -3.67 9.19
CA VAL A 33 -11.86 -2.39 8.70
C VAL A 33 -13.17 -2.61 7.95
N LEU A 34 -13.26 -3.72 7.23
CA LEU A 34 -14.43 -4.08 6.46
C LEU A 34 -15.46 -4.86 7.25
N GLN A 35 -15.14 -5.39 8.44
CA GLN A 35 -16.00 -6.32 9.18
C GLN A 35 -16.46 -7.49 8.29
N ILE A 36 -15.50 -8.10 7.59
CA ILE A 36 -15.72 -9.27 6.71
C ILE A 36 -14.76 -10.41 7.07
N ASP A 37 -14.96 -11.57 6.46
CA ASP A 37 -14.06 -12.69 6.63
C ASP A 37 -12.66 -12.40 6.01
N PRO A 38 -11.55 -12.83 6.65
CA PRO A 38 -10.21 -12.68 6.09
C PRO A 38 -10.01 -13.29 4.70
N GLN A 39 -10.79 -14.31 4.34
CA GLN A 39 -10.78 -14.89 3.00
C GLN A 39 -11.41 -13.94 1.97
N GLU A 40 -12.54 -13.32 2.29
CA GLU A 40 -13.18 -12.32 1.43
C GLU A 40 -12.28 -11.08 1.26
N ALA A 41 -11.61 -10.65 2.33
CA ALA A 41 -10.62 -9.59 2.27
C ALA A 41 -9.46 -9.92 1.32
N ARG A 42 -9.00 -11.17 1.30
CA ARG A 42 -7.96 -11.65 0.37
C ARG A 42 -8.43 -11.57 -1.08
N GLU A 43 -9.67 -11.96 -1.36
CA GLU A 43 -10.25 -11.88 -2.70
C GLU A 43 -10.37 -10.44 -3.19
N ILE A 44 -10.78 -9.51 -2.32
CA ILE A 44 -10.83 -8.08 -2.62
C ILE A 44 -9.44 -7.55 -2.97
N ILE A 45 -8.42 -7.86 -2.16
CA ILE A 45 -7.03 -7.46 -2.43
C ILE A 45 -6.56 -8.00 -3.78
N HIS A 46 -6.81 -9.29 -4.04
CA HIS A 46 -6.39 -9.94 -5.27
C HIS A 46 -7.08 -9.33 -6.50
N SER A 47 -8.39 -9.11 -6.42
CA SER A 47 -9.18 -8.45 -7.47
C SER A 47 -8.67 -7.03 -7.74
N PHE A 48 -8.38 -6.27 -6.69
CA PHE A 48 -7.83 -4.92 -6.80
C PHE A 48 -6.47 -4.91 -7.50
N MET A 49 -5.54 -5.78 -7.07
CA MET A 49 -4.22 -5.88 -7.69
C MET A 49 -4.28 -6.36 -9.14
N LYS A 50 -5.24 -7.23 -9.49
CA LYS A 50 -5.50 -7.66 -10.86
C LYS A 50 -6.03 -6.52 -11.73
N THR A 51 -6.88 -5.66 -11.16
CA THR A 51 -7.43 -4.47 -11.83
C THR A 51 -6.36 -3.41 -12.04
N PHE A 52 -5.41 -3.28 -11.11
CA PHE A 52 -4.35 -2.27 -11.12
C PHE A 52 -2.95 -2.92 -11.07
N PRO A 53 -2.51 -3.63 -12.13
CA PRO A 53 -1.26 -4.40 -12.13
C PRO A 53 0.00 -3.54 -12.04
N THR A 54 -0.12 -2.24 -12.33
CA THR A 54 0.99 -1.27 -12.24
C THR A 54 1.36 -0.93 -10.80
N ILE A 55 0.43 -1.08 -9.84
CA ILE A 55 0.68 -0.77 -8.42
C ILE A 55 1.78 -1.69 -7.84
N PRO A 56 1.70 -3.03 -7.94
CA PRO A 56 2.77 -3.90 -7.49
C PRO A 56 4.12 -3.62 -8.16
N ALA A 57 4.11 -3.31 -9.45
CA ALA A 57 5.32 -3.01 -10.21
C ALA A 57 5.99 -1.72 -9.71
N PHE A 58 5.20 -0.66 -9.52
CA PHE A 58 5.67 0.61 -8.97
C PHE A 58 6.23 0.44 -7.54
N THR A 59 5.48 -0.23 -6.66
CA THR A 59 5.91 -0.49 -5.28
C THR A 59 7.25 -1.23 -5.25
N ARG A 60 7.41 -2.26 -6.08
CA ARG A 60 8.68 -3.00 -6.20
C ARG A 60 9.82 -2.10 -6.67
N GLN A 61 9.61 -1.32 -7.72
CA GLN A 61 10.61 -0.41 -8.26
C GLN A 61 11.07 0.63 -7.23
N VAL A 62 10.15 1.18 -6.41
CA VAL A 62 10.48 2.12 -5.34
C VAL A 62 11.33 1.46 -4.27
N ILE A 63 10.95 0.25 -3.83
CA ILE A 63 11.70 -0.51 -2.83
C ILE A 63 13.11 -0.85 -3.35
N GLU A 64 13.24 -1.38 -4.56
CA GLU A 64 14.52 -1.70 -5.18
C GLU A 64 15.42 -0.46 -5.30
N THR A 65 14.86 0.67 -5.70
CA THR A 65 15.60 1.94 -5.80
C THR A 65 16.08 2.38 -4.42
N CYS A 66 15.22 2.29 -3.41
CA CYS A 66 15.57 2.62 -2.03
C CYS A 66 16.65 1.67 -1.46
N GLN A 67 16.59 0.37 -1.77
CA GLN A 67 17.57 -0.63 -1.33
C GLN A 67 18.94 -0.40 -1.97
N ARG A 68 18.98 -0.03 -3.27
CA ARG A 68 20.23 0.28 -3.98
C ARG A 68 20.88 1.57 -3.53
N GLN A 69 20.09 2.64 -3.33
CA GLN A 69 20.62 3.99 -3.07
C GLN A 69 20.66 4.36 -1.59
N GLY A 70 19.87 3.69 -0.75
CA GLY A 70 19.69 4.04 0.68
C GLY A 70 18.82 5.28 0.93
N PHE A 71 18.28 5.89 -0.13
CA PHE A 71 17.43 7.06 -0.05
C PHE A 71 16.43 7.12 -1.21
N LEU A 72 15.43 7.98 -1.08
CA LEU A 72 14.48 8.31 -2.14
C LEU A 72 14.32 9.81 -2.28
N THR A 73 13.86 10.23 -3.46
CA THR A 73 13.61 11.63 -3.81
C THR A 73 12.22 11.77 -4.42
N THR A 74 11.46 12.79 -4.00
CA THR A 74 10.15 13.09 -4.60
C THR A 74 10.28 13.82 -5.93
N ILE A 75 9.17 13.99 -6.65
CA ILE A 75 9.11 14.71 -7.93
C ILE A 75 9.67 16.15 -7.82
N PHE A 76 9.52 16.79 -6.66
CA PHE A 76 10.02 18.14 -6.38
C PHE A 76 11.39 18.14 -5.66
N ASN A 77 12.20 17.09 -5.85
CA ASN A 77 13.56 16.98 -5.32
C ASN A 77 13.70 16.95 -3.79
N ARG A 78 12.61 16.68 -3.03
CA ARG A 78 12.72 16.42 -1.59
C ARG A 78 13.34 15.05 -1.37
N ARG A 79 14.48 14.97 -0.67
CA ARG A 79 15.20 13.71 -0.39
C ARG A 79 14.95 13.20 1.04
N ARG A 80 14.84 11.89 1.22
CA ARG A 80 14.77 11.21 2.52
C ARG A 80 15.60 9.94 2.55
N LEU A 81 16.37 9.75 3.62
CA LEU A 81 17.18 8.56 3.86
C LEU A 81 16.37 7.44 4.52
N PHE A 82 16.67 6.19 4.16
CA PHE A 82 16.05 4.99 4.72
C PHE A 82 17.14 3.99 5.16
N PRO A 83 17.86 4.26 6.26
CA PRO A 83 19.03 3.45 6.66
C PRO A 83 18.68 2.00 7.02
N ARG A 84 17.43 1.72 7.39
CA ARG A 84 16.96 0.38 7.78
C ARG A 84 16.33 -0.41 6.63
N ILE A 85 16.49 0.03 5.37
CA ILE A 85 15.88 -0.63 4.21
C ILE A 85 16.49 -2.01 3.92
N ASN A 86 17.76 -2.23 4.28
CA ASN A 86 18.49 -3.48 4.08
C ASN A 86 18.72 -4.26 5.39
N THR A 87 17.92 -4.02 6.43
CA THR A 87 18.06 -4.74 7.70
C THR A 87 17.61 -6.20 7.57
N GLU A 88 18.24 -7.08 8.34
CA GLU A 88 17.87 -8.50 8.43
C GLU A 88 16.54 -8.71 9.16
N ASP A 89 16.17 -7.81 10.07
CA ASP A 89 14.89 -7.83 10.78
C ASP A 89 13.74 -7.60 9.78
N ILE A 90 13.02 -8.67 9.48
CA ILE A 90 11.92 -8.67 8.49
C ILE A 90 10.83 -7.67 8.87
N GLY A 91 10.52 -7.52 10.17
CA GLY A 91 9.48 -6.60 10.64
C GLY A 91 9.88 -5.15 10.41
N VAL A 92 11.11 -4.80 10.76
CA VAL A 92 11.67 -3.46 10.53
C VAL A 92 11.83 -3.17 9.05
N ARG A 93 12.29 -4.15 8.26
CA ARG A 93 12.45 -4.01 6.81
C ARG A 93 11.09 -3.74 6.16
N SER A 94 10.10 -4.58 6.42
CA SER A 94 8.73 -4.42 5.88
C SER A 94 8.08 -3.10 6.29
N HIS A 95 8.38 -2.61 7.50
CA HIS A 95 7.93 -1.28 7.93
C HIS A 95 8.64 -0.15 7.20
N THR A 96 9.95 -0.30 6.96
CA THR A 96 10.75 0.70 6.24
C THR A 96 10.36 0.77 4.77
N GLU A 97 10.12 -0.38 4.13
CA GLU A 97 9.61 -0.47 2.75
C GLU A 97 8.28 0.25 2.59
N ARG A 98 7.32 0.01 3.51
CA ARG A 98 6.03 0.74 3.50
C ARG A 98 6.20 2.25 3.64
N LYS A 99 7.10 2.71 4.51
CA LYS A 99 7.43 4.13 4.66
C LYS A 99 8.07 4.72 3.40
N ALA A 100 8.90 3.94 2.71
CA ALA A 100 9.58 4.35 1.48
C ALA A 100 8.58 4.58 0.35
N VAL A 101 7.65 3.64 0.15
CA VAL A 101 6.56 3.76 -0.83
C VAL A 101 5.65 4.95 -0.50
N ASN A 102 5.24 5.09 0.76
CA ASN A 102 4.40 6.21 1.19
C ASN A 102 5.09 7.57 0.97
N PHE A 103 6.40 7.69 1.19
CA PHE A 103 7.15 8.93 0.99
C PHE A 103 7.16 9.44 -0.46
N ILE A 104 7.06 8.55 -1.46
CA ILE A 104 6.98 8.96 -2.86
C ILE A 104 5.58 9.48 -3.22
N ILE A 105 4.54 8.94 -2.57
CA ILE A 105 3.15 9.28 -2.83
C ILE A 105 2.69 10.51 -2.02
N GLN A 106 3.21 10.70 -0.81
CA GLN A 106 2.79 11.74 0.17
C GLN A 106 3.78 12.91 0.27
#